data_AF-A0A8B6EEF9-F1
#
_entry.id   AF-A0A8B6EEF9-F1
#
_cell.length_a   1.000
_cell.length_b   1.000
_cell.length_c   1.000
_cell.angle_alpha   90.00
_cell.angle_beta   90.00
_cell.angle_gamma   90.00
#
_symmetry.space_group_name_H-M   'P 1'
#
loop_
_entity.id
_entity.type
_entity.pdbx_description
1 polymer ?
#
loop_
_entity_poly.entity_id
_entity_poly.type
_entity_poly.pdbx_seq_one_letter_code
_entity_poly.pdbx_strand_id
1 'polypeptide(L)'
;MDEIANFEESDWQKLKDQYKSALKAKSERLNDKKKKDLIQIDLWFQEELPKNIQGRKEKHITHDELCKLMKWKLTRGKFRPRLEQMVKENSEEDVLKASKKAFSVLPNVSEAINLIVYIDILLC
;
A
#
# COMPACT_ATOMS: atom_id res chain seq x y z
N MET A 1 21.81 14.54 -15.29
CA MET A 1 20.41 14.97 -15.17
C MET A 1 19.66 14.03 -16.07
N ASP A 2 19.19 12.91 -15.52
CA ASP A 2 18.51 11.89 -16.30
C ASP A 2 17.19 12.46 -16.81
N GLU A 3 16.95 12.29 -18.12
CA GLU A 3 15.67 12.55 -18.76
C GLU A 3 14.58 11.82 -17.98
N ILE A 4 13.68 12.58 -17.34
CA ILE A 4 12.43 12.02 -16.87
C ILE A 4 11.67 11.64 -18.15
N ALA A 5 11.73 10.37 -18.53
CA ALA A 5 10.98 9.85 -19.66
C ALA A 5 9.53 10.33 -19.54
N ASN A 6 9.06 11.08 -20.55
CA ASN A 6 7.67 11.51 -20.64
C ASN A 6 6.80 10.25 -20.76
N PHE A 7 6.28 9.79 -19.63
CA PHE A 7 5.48 8.59 -19.54
C PHE A 7 4.03 8.96 -19.83
N GLU A 8 3.53 8.55 -21.00
CA GLU A 8 2.15 8.83 -21.42
C GLU A 8 1.16 7.91 -20.69
N GLU A 9 -0.12 8.31 -20.63
CA GLU A 9 -1.18 7.51 -20.00
C GLU A 9 -1.23 6.06 -20.54
N SER A 10 -0.99 5.90 -21.85
CA SER A 10 -0.94 4.59 -22.51
C SER A 10 0.19 3.70 -21.98
N ASP A 11 1.30 4.27 -21.54
CA ASP A 11 2.44 3.49 -21.04
C ASP A 11 2.19 2.99 -19.62
N TRP A 12 1.50 3.79 -18.79
CA TRP A 12 1.01 3.35 -17.48
C TRP A 12 0.00 2.19 -17.60
N GLN A 13 -0.84 2.23 -18.63
CA GLN A 13 -1.84 1.19 -18.86
C GLN A 13 -1.20 -0.13 -19.30
N LYS A 14 -0.24 -0.07 -20.23
CA LYS A 14 0.58 -1.24 -20.62
C LYS A 14 1.32 -1.83 -19.42
N LEU A 15 1.92 -1.00 -18.58
CA LEU A 15 2.62 -1.45 -17.38
C LEU A 15 1.67 -2.14 -16.40
N LYS A 16 0.47 -1.58 -16.20
CA LYS A 16 -0.58 -2.16 -15.36
C LYS A 16 -1.03 -3.52 -15.90
N ASP A 17 -1.11 -3.70 -17.21
CA ASP A 17 -1.48 -5.00 -17.81
C ASP A 17 -0.40 -6.06 -17.59
N GLN A 18 0.87 -5.68 -17.60
CA GLN A 18 2.00 -6.58 -17.33
C GLN A 18 2.12 -6.97 -15.85
N TYR A 19 1.51 -6.22 -14.94
CA TYR A 19 1.59 -6.45 -13.51
C TYR A 19 1.15 -7.86 -13.10
N LYS A 20 0.06 -8.37 -13.68
CA LYS A 20 -0.44 -9.74 -13.39
C LYS A 20 0.58 -10.81 -13.77
N SER A 21 1.25 -10.63 -14.91
CA SER A 21 2.31 -11.53 -15.39
C SER A 21 3.53 -11.49 -14.46
N ALA A 22 3.94 -10.30 -14.02
CA ALA A 22 5.03 -10.13 -13.07
C ALA A 22 4.71 -10.76 -11.70
N LEU A 23 3.48 -10.59 -11.20
CA LEU A 23 3.02 -11.22 -9.97
C LEU A 23 3.03 -12.74 -10.08
N LYS A 24 2.54 -13.29 -11.21
CA LYS A 24 2.57 -14.73 -11.48
C LYS A 24 3.99 -15.28 -11.46
N ALA A 25 4.91 -14.68 -12.22
CA ALA A 25 6.31 -15.08 -12.28
C ALA A 25 7.01 -15.02 -10.91
N LYS A 26 6.66 -14.01 -10.09
CA LYS A 26 7.15 -13.93 -8.70
C LYS A 26 6.58 -15.03 -7.82
N SER A 27 5.29 -15.31 -7.96
CA SER A 27 4.58 -16.30 -7.16
C SER A 27 5.04 -17.74 -7.45
N GLU A 28 5.51 -18.02 -8.66
CA GLU A 28 6.05 -19.33 -9.07
C GLU A 28 7.38 -19.67 -8.38
N ARG A 29 8.11 -18.66 -7.89
CA ARG A 29 9.34 -18.84 -7.12
C ARG A 29 9.09 -19.12 -5.63
N LEU A 30 7.83 -19.10 -5.20
CA LEU A 30 7.42 -19.28 -3.81
C LEU A 30 6.78 -20.65 -3.61
N ASN A 31 6.77 -21.13 -2.37
CA ASN A 31 6.00 -22.31 -2.01
C ASN A 31 4.49 -22.06 -2.11
N ASP A 32 3.69 -23.13 -2.21
CA ASP A 32 2.24 -23.03 -2.45
C ASP A 32 1.49 -22.17 -1.42
N LYS A 33 1.92 -22.22 -0.16
CA LYS A 33 1.33 -21.40 0.92
C LYS A 33 1.59 -19.91 0.67
N LYS A 34 2.86 -19.51 0.49
CA LYS A 34 3.24 -18.11 0.25
C LYS A 34 2.72 -17.60 -1.09
N LYS A 35 2.60 -18.47 -2.09
CA LYS A 35 1.99 -18.17 -3.39
C LYS A 35 0.52 -17.77 -3.23
N LYS A 36 -0.27 -18.59 -2.52
CA LYS A 36 -1.68 -18.30 -2.23
C LYS A 36 -1.82 -17.01 -1.41
N ASP A 37 -1.03 -16.87 -0.34
CA ASP A 37 -1.04 -15.68 0.51
C ASP A 37 -0.71 -14.40 -0.28
N LEU A 38 0.31 -14.45 -1.14
CA LEU A 38 0.72 -13.33 -1.99
C LEU A 38 -0.39 -12.94 -2.98
N ILE A 39 -1.00 -13.91 -3.68
CA ILE A 39 -2.05 -13.62 -4.66
C ILE A 39 -3.28 -13.02 -3.97
N GLN A 40 -3.70 -13.61 -2.84
CA GLN A 40 -4.88 -13.15 -2.10
C GLN A 40 -4.69 -11.74 -1.53
N ILE A 41 -3.53 -11.49 -0.90
CA ILE A 41 -3.28 -10.19 -0.28
C ILE A 41 -3.06 -9.09 -1.32
N ASP A 42 -2.55 -9.43 -2.50
CA ASP A 42 -2.38 -8.50 -3.60
C ASP A 42 -3.71 -8.15 -4.29
N LEU A 43 -4.61 -9.12 -4.46
CA LEU A 43 -5.98 -8.88 -4.95
C LEU A 43 -6.74 -7.94 -4.02
N TRP A 44 -6.64 -8.18 -2.70
CA TRP A 44 -7.24 -7.30 -1.70
C TRP A 44 -6.72 -5.85 -1.84
N PHE A 45 -5.41 -5.66 -2.02
CA PHE A 45 -4.82 -4.33 -2.17
C PHE A 45 -5.29 -3.61 -3.45
N GLN A 46 -5.40 -4.34 -4.57
CA GLN A 46 -5.75 -3.75 -5.87
C GLN A 46 -7.25 -3.48 -6.03
N GLU A 47 -8.11 -4.33 -5.46
CA GLU A 47 -9.55 -4.27 -5.71
C GLU A 47 -10.36 -3.88 -4.47
N GLU A 48 -10.15 -4.55 -3.34
CA GLU A 48 -11.00 -4.39 -2.17
C GLU A 48 -10.69 -3.09 -1.42
N LEU A 49 -9.41 -2.81 -1.16
CA LEU A 49 -9.00 -1.62 -0.40
C LEU A 49 -9.45 -0.31 -1.07
N PRO A 50 -9.25 -0.09 -2.40
CA PRO A 50 -9.70 1.13 -3.04
C PRO A 50 -11.22 1.27 -3.04
N LYS A 51 -11.96 0.17 -3.26
CA LYS A 51 -13.44 0.16 -3.18
C LYS A 51 -13.91 0.53 -1.79
N ASN A 52 -13.30 -0.01 -0.75
CA ASN A 52 -13.63 0.29 0.65
C ASN A 52 -13.36 1.76 0.99
N ILE A 53 -12.22 2.32 0.56
CA ILE A 53 -11.88 3.73 0.79
C ILE A 53 -12.86 4.65 0.05
N GLN A 54 -13.23 4.31 -1.19
CA GLN A 54 -14.19 5.08 -1.99
C GLN A 54 -15.62 5.01 -1.46
N GLY A 55 -16.02 3.89 -0.87
CA GLY A 55 -17.35 3.72 -0.27
C GLY A 55 -17.54 4.46 1.05
N ARG A 56 -16.48 4.99 1.67
CA ARG A 56 -16.55 5.72 2.94
C ARG A 56 -16.90 7.19 2.70
N LYS A 57 -17.78 7.73 3.56
CA LYS A 57 -18.16 9.16 3.57
C LYS A 57 -16.95 10.07 3.73
N GLU A 58 -16.03 9.70 4.63
CA GLU A 58 -14.71 10.33 4.78
C GLU A 58 -13.65 9.30 4.40
N LYS A 59 -12.78 9.64 3.44
CA LYS A 59 -11.69 8.74 3.03
C LYS A 59 -10.68 8.63 4.19
N HIS A 60 -10.47 7.40 4.66
CA HIS A 60 -9.53 7.07 5.73
C HIS A 60 -9.12 5.61 5.61
N ILE A 61 -8.11 5.20 6.38
CA ILE A 61 -7.64 3.81 6.52
C ILE A 61 -7.84 3.40 7.98
N THR A 62 -8.27 2.17 8.22
CA THR A 62 -8.38 1.62 9.59
C THR A 62 -7.06 0.99 10.03
N HIS A 63 -6.87 0.82 11.35
CA HIS A 63 -5.68 0.14 11.88
C HIS A 63 -5.49 -1.28 11.31
N ASP A 64 -6.58 -2.05 11.18
CA ASP A 64 -6.55 -3.38 10.57
C ASP A 64 -6.13 -3.36 9.09
N GLU A 65 -6.62 -2.38 8.34
CA GLU A 65 -6.22 -2.18 6.95
C GLU A 65 -4.74 -1.78 6.86
N LEU A 66 -4.24 -0.94 7.79
CA LEU A 66 -2.84 -0.57 7.87
C LEU A 66 -1.96 -1.78 8.18
N CYS A 67 -2.35 -2.62 9.15
CA CYS A 67 -1.68 -3.88 9.46
C CYS A 67 -1.62 -4.81 8.24
N LYS A 68 -2.75 -4.96 7.53
CA LYS A 68 -2.85 -5.79 6.31
C LYS A 68 -2.02 -5.21 5.16
N LEU A 69 -1.95 -3.89 5.02
CA LEU A 69 -1.11 -3.20 4.05
C LEU A 69 0.38 -3.40 4.35
N MET A 70 0.78 -3.35 5.62
CA MET A 70 2.15 -3.68 6.03
C MET A 70 2.49 -5.13 5.72
N LYS A 71 1.59 -6.07 6.01
CA LYS A 71 1.76 -7.49 5.63
C LYS A 71 1.93 -7.64 4.11
N TRP A 72 1.14 -6.94 3.30
CA TRP A 72 1.29 -6.93 1.84
C TRP A 72 2.66 -6.40 1.39
N LYS A 73 3.12 -5.28 1.96
CA LYS A 73 4.43 -4.68 1.68
C LYS A 73 5.57 -5.64 2.02
N LEU A 74 5.50 -6.29 3.18
CA LEU A 74 6.51 -7.26 3.65
C LEU A 74 6.49 -8.58 2.86
N THR A 75 5.33 -9.00 2.35
CA THR A 75 5.21 -10.23 1.54
C THR A 75 5.81 -10.06 0.15
N ARG A 76 5.76 -8.84 -0.41
CA ARG A 76 6.34 -8.53 -1.73
C ARG A 76 7.79 -8.04 -1.63
N GLY A 77 8.16 -7.37 -0.55
CA GLY A 77 9.47 -6.75 -0.41
C GLY A 77 10.48 -7.59 0.36
N LYS A 78 11.50 -6.90 0.89
CA LYS A 78 12.40 -7.45 1.90
C LYS A 78 11.63 -7.55 3.22
N PHE A 79 11.54 -8.75 3.78
CA PHE A 79 10.90 -8.98 5.07
C PHE A 79 11.65 -8.23 6.19
N ARG A 80 10.91 -7.46 7.00
CA ARG A 80 11.42 -6.63 8.09
C ARG A 80 10.45 -6.73 9.28
N PRO A 81 10.69 -7.63 10.25
CA PRO A 81 9.73 -7.91 11.33
C PRO A 81 9.47 -6.71 12.23
N ARG A 82 10.47 -5.85 12.44
CA ARG A 82 10.33 -4.62 13.24
C ARG A 82 9.24 -3.69 12.72
N LEU A 83 9.04 -3.61 11.40
CA LEU A 83 8.00 -2.77 10.81
C LEU A 83 6.59 -3.30 11.09
N GLU A 84 6.42 -4.63 11.14
CA GLU A 84 5.13 -5.22 11.47
C GLU A 84 4.75 -4.94 12.93
N GLN A 85 5.72 -4.99 13.84
CA GLN A 85 5.52 -4.68 15.24
C GLN A 85 5.14 -3.21 15.44
N MET A 86 5.88 -2.28 14.82
CA MET A 86 5.61 -0.84 14.93
C MET A 86 4.20 -0.46 14.48
N VAL A 87 3.70 -1.09 13.42
CA VAL A 87 2.33 -0.82 12.95
C VAL A 87 1.28 -1.26 13.98
N LYS A 88 1.50 -2.39 14.66
CA LYS A 88 0.61 -2.90 15.72
C LYS A 88 0.65 -2.08 17.00
N GLU A 89 1.73 -1.33 17.22
CA GLU A 89 1.88 -0.44 18.38
C GLU A 89 1.15 0.90 18.19
N ASN A 90 0.74 1.24 16.96
CA ASN A 90 -0.03 2.46 16.70
C ASN A 90 -1.46 2.35 17.22
N SER A 91 -1.99 3.44 17.77
CA SER A 91 -3.38 3.50 18.19
C SER A 91 -4.32 3.63 16.99
N GLU A 92 -5.53 3.06 17.10
CA GLU A 92 -6.55 3.18 16.05
C GLU A 92 -6.95 4.64 15.80
N GLU A 93 -6.98 5.44 16.86
CA GLU A 93 -7.32 6.87 16.80
C GLU A 93 -6.27 7.67 16.01
N ASP A 94 -4.98 7.42 16.23
CA ASP A 94 -3.89 8.10 15.53
C ASP A 94 -3.90 7.76 14.04
N VAL A 95 -4.09 6.47 13.71
CA VAL A 95 -4.19 6.01 12.31
C VAL A 95 -5.37 6.67 11.59
N LEU A 96 -6.52 6.74 12.25
CA LEU A 96 -7.72 7.34 11.69
C LEU A 96 -7.57 8.86 11.51
N LYS A 97 -7.03 9.56 12.50
CA LYS A 97 -6.80 11.01 12.45
C LYS A 97 -5.80 11.39 11.36
N ALA A 98 -4.67 10.72 11.29
CA ALA A 98 -3.64 11.00 10.30
C ALA A 98 -4.10 10.65 8.88
N SER A 99 -4.75 9.49 8.69
CA SER A 99 -5.24 9.10 7.38
C SER A 99 -6.30 10.06 6.86
N LYS A 100 -7.27 10.47 7.69
CA LYS A 100 -8.25 11.52 7.32
C LYS A 100 -7.58 12.82 6.89
N LYS A 101 -6.59 13.27 7.66
CA LYS A 101 -5.84 14.50 7.34
C LYS A 101 -5.10 14.35 6.01
N ALA A 102 -4.46 13.20 5.77
CA ALA A 102 -3.77 12.93 4.51
C ALA A 102 -4.72 12.95 3.31
N PHE A 103 -5.92 12.34 3.44
CA PHE A 103 -6.91 12.36 2.37
C PHE A 103 -7.53 13.75 2.13
N SER A 104 -7.61 14.61 3.15
CA SER A 104 -8.12 15.99 2.99
C SER A 104 -7.20 16.92 2.19
N VAL A 105 -5.93 16.54 2.05
CA VAL A 105 -4.90 17.37 1.39
C VAL A 105 -4.73 16.99 -0.10
N LEU A 106 -5.40 15.93 -0.55
CA LEU A 106 -5.44 15.59 -1.98
C LEU A 106 -6.10 16.74 -2.77
N PRO A 107 -5.55 17.13 -3.95
CA PRO A 107 -4.63 16.37 -4.81
C PRO A 107 -3.13 16.58 -4.51
N ASN A 108 -2.73 17.29 -3.45
CA ASN A 108 -1.32 17.45 -3.10
C ASN A 108 -0.74 16.15 -2.53
N VAL A 109 -0.26 15.29 -3.43
CA VAL A 109 0.29 13.97 -3.09
C VAL A 109 1.53 14.09 -2.19
N SER A 110 2.38 15.10 -2.40
CA SER A 110 3.60 15.28 -1.58
C SER A 110 3.25 15.55 -0.11
N GLU A 111 2.23 16.37 0.13
CA GLU A 111 1.80 16.71 1.48
C GLU A 111 0.97 15.59 2.12
N ALA A 112 0.15 14.87 1.33
CA ALA A 112 -0.52 13.66 1.77
C ALA A 112 0.48 12.55 2.18
N ILE A 113 1.56 12.37 1.42
CA ILE A 113 2.64 11.43 1.77
C ILE A 113 3.29 11.84 3.08
N ASN A 114 3.65 13.12 3.26
CA ASN A 114 4.25 13.56 4.52
C ASN A 114 3.34 13.25 5.72
N LEU A 115 2.03 13.48 5.61
CA LEU A 115 1.07 13.21 6.68
C LEU A 115 0.94 11.71 7.04
N ILE A 116 1.10 10.82 6.06
CA ILE A 116 1.08 9.36 6.28
C ILE A 116 2.45 8.88 6.79
N VAL A 117 3.53 9.42 6.24
CA VAL A 117 4.92 9.10 6.62
C VAL A 117 5.22 9.54 8.04
N TYR A 118 4.52 10.55 8.57
CA TYR A 118 4.58 10.91 9.99
C TYR A 118 4.19 9.75 10.93
N ILE A 119 3.38 8.78 10.49
CA ILE A 119 3.12 7.54 11.24
C ILE A 119 4.23 6.49 11.05
N ASP A 120 4.88 6.45 9.88
CA ASP A 120 5.91 5.45 9.55
C ASP A 120 7.34 5.85 10.00
N ILE A 121 7.65 7.15 10.21
CA ILE A 121 9.02 7.67 10.50
C ILE A 121 9.24 8.11 11.95
N LEU A 122 8.23 8.46 12.75
CA LEU A 122 8.44 8.91 14.14
C LEU A 122 8.89 7.82 15.14
N LEU A 123 9.21 6.61 14.67
CA LEU A 123 9.77 5.51 15.47
C LEU A 123 11.02 4.84 14.81
N CYS A 124 11.64 5.51 13.83
CA CYS A 124 12.99 5.16 13.37
C CYS A 124 14.06 5.93 14.13
#